data_AF-A0A938V340-F1
#
_entry.id   AF-A0A938V340-F1
#
_cell.length_a   1.000
_cell.length_b   1.000
_cell.length_c   1.000
_cell.angle_alpha   90.00
_cell.angle_beta   90.00
_cell.angle_gamma   90.00
#
_symmetry.space_group_name_H-M   'P 1'
#
loop_
_entity.id
_entity.type
_entity.pdbx_description
1 polymer ?
#
loop_
_entity_poly.entity_id
_entity_poly.type
_entity_poly.pdbx_seq_one_letter_code
_entity_poly.pdbx_strand_id
1 'polypeptide(L)'
;MEQNRKREPLSFADILKFLASNRKTGILKVASAEGELLLHFSDGKIVGVDMPKGQEWVIGQYLTEGEVISDRRLVKALRIAASKRQAPEDVLVRKGYVSPDVLKRFMDLYSREVILPLFSKVGLVCSFLADPPVENRWLPPVSVAFLLKEGDRRAREWPLLTKRVPSSAVVYAKDKSFIAQVMKEGEETGNPLFSDRLDPELGANERIVYYFTDGRKTVKQVSRASGLDLFSTYRAFYTLENKFMVKVVSSQGAEAPRDSGLLQAAVRVAFYGLIFLALLWLGAVRPGALKLLTGERKMEVSGVRDSFHRAERSMARSDLEAATLQYLACPGDQGGDLYKMQVDGFEPEKLQFTCTKKGAVRFGPRLE
;
A
#
# COMPACT_ATOMS: atom_id res chain seq x y z
N MET A 1 14.82 36.99 -36.66
CA MET A 1 15.53 36.58 -35.43
C MET A 1 14.50 36.00 -34.48
N GLU A 2 14.10 34.75 -34.70
CA GLU A 2 13.16 34.05 -33.82
C GLU A 2 13.95 33.63 -32.58
N GLN A 3 13.66 34.25 -31.43
CA GLN A 3 14.29 33.88 -30.17
C GLN A 3 13.97 32.41 -29.86
N ASN A 4 14.99 31.57 -29.90
CA ASN A 4 14.96 30.22 -29.36
C ASN A 4 14.92 30.32 -27.83
N ARG A 5 13.75 30.70 -27.29
CA ARG A 5 13.48 30.78 -25.85
C ARG A 5 13.52 29.35 -25.33
N LYS A 6 14.65 28.95 -24.73
CA LYS A 6 14.76 27.74 -23.91
C LYS A 6 13.54 27.72 -22.98
N ARG A 7 12.57 26.85 -23.26
CA ARG A 7 11.43 26.65 -22.38
C ARG A 7 11.98 25.96 -21.14
N GLU A 8 12.00 26.66 -20.01
CA GLU A 8 12.30 26.02 -18.74
C GLU A 8 11.31 24.86 -18.53
N PRO A 9 11.77 23.72 -18.01
CA PRO A 9 10.88 22.61 -17.71
C PRO A 9 9.84 23.08 -16.68
N LEU A 10 8.56 22.91 -17.01
CA LEU A 10 7.46 23.27 -16.12
C LEU A 10 7.58 22.51 -14.80
N SER A 11 7.36 23.21 -13.68
CA SER A 11 7.32 22.55 -12.37
C SER A 11 6.08 21.66 -12.24
N PHE A 12 6.14 20.68 -11.33
CA PHE A 12 4.97 19.84 -11.02
C PHE A 12 3.75 20.68 -10.60
N ALA A 13 3.97 21.74 -9.82
CA ALA A 13 2.92 22.65 -9.40
C ALA A 13 2.28 23.39 -10.60
N ASP A 14 3.08 23.82 -11.57
CA ASP A 14 2.58 24.53 -12.76
C ASP A 14 1.77 23.61 -13.67
N ILE A 15 2.19 22.34 -13.80
CA ILE A 15 1.44 21.31 -14.52
C ILE A 15 0.09 21.08 -13.85
N LEU A 16 0.06 20.87 -12.53
CA LEU A 16 -1.19 20.69 -11.79
C LEU A 16 -2.12 21.90 -11.93
N LYS A 17 -1.59 23.13 -11.79
CA LYS A 17 -2.35 24.37 -12.00
C LYS A 17 -2.95 24.42 -13.40
N PHE A 18 -2.16 24.10 -14.43
CA PHE A 18 -2.63 24.10 -15.81
C PHE A 18 -3.77 23.09 -16.03
N LEU A 19 -3.62 21.85 -15.55
CA LEU A 19 -4.64 20.82 -15.69
C LEU A 19 -5.94 21.18 -14.97
N ALA A 20 -5.84 21.72 -13.76
CA ALA A 20 -7.00 22.14 -12.96
C ALA A 20 -7.74 23.33 -13.59
N SER A 21 -7.02 24.39 -13.95
CA SER A 21 -7.63 25.61 -14.51
C SER A 21 -8.30 25.37 -15.86
N ASN A 22 -7.75 24.46 -16.67
CA ASN A 22 -8.33 24.07 -17.95
C ASN A 22 -9.30 22.88 -17.84
N ARG A 23 -9.66 22.46 -16.62
CA ARG A 23 -10.57 21.34 -16.33
C ARG A 23 -10.27 20.10 -17.16
N LYS A 24 -8.98 19.76 -17.29
CA LYS A 24 -8.55 18.62 -18.09
C LYS A 24 -9.06 17.32 -17.48
N THR A 25 -9.46 16.41 -18.36
CA THR A 25 -9.84 15.03 -18.05
C THR A 25 -8.88 14.12 -18.79
N GLY A 26 -8.24 13.20 -18.08
CA GLY A 26 -7.18 12.35 -18.62
C GLY A 26 -6.27 11.76 -17.55
N ILE A 27 -5.13 11.21 -17.95
CA ILE A 27 -4.16 10.58 -17.05
C ILE A 27 -2.85 11.37 -17.08
N LEU A 28 -2.43 11.89 -15.93
CA LEU A 28 -1.10 12.48 -15.76
C LEU A 28 -0.14 11.40 -15.25
N LYS A 29 0.83 11.02 -16.08
CA LYS A 29 1.94 10.18 -15.70
C LYS A 29 3.07 11.02 -15.12
N VAL A 30 3.57 10.65 -13.96
CA VAL A 30 4.68 11.32 -13.28
C VAL A 30 5.77 10.28 -13.02
N ALA A 31 6.85 10.34 -13.79
CA ALA A 31 8.00 9.47 -13.63
C ALA A 31 9.09 10.15 -12.79
N SER A 32 9.72 9.36 -11.91
CA SER A 32 10.86 9.74 -11.08
C SER A 32 11.86 8.59 -11.01
N ALA A 33 13.03 8.81 -10.40
CA ALA A 33 14.03 7.75 -10.20
C ALA A 33 13.51 6.57 -9.35
N GLU A 34 12.50 6.80 -8.50
CA GLU A 34 11.91 5.78 -7.61
C GLU A 34 10.75 5.00 -8.28
N GLY A 35 10.29 5.45 -9.44
CA GLY A 35 9.15 4.84 -10.14
C GLY A 35 8.21 5.85 -10.79
N GLU A 36 7.13 5.32 -11.36
CA GLU A 36 6.07 6.04 -12.07
C GLU A 36 4.77 6.07 -11.25
N LEU A 37 4.17 7.26 -11.13
CA LEU A 37 2.86 7.49 -10.52
C LEU A 37 1.86 7.91 -11.59
N LEU A 38 0.66 7.35 -11.58
CA LEU A 38 -0.43 7.76 -12.47
C LEU A 38 -1.49 8.51 -11.65
N LEU A 39 -1.80 9.73 -12.07
CA LEU A 39 -2.86 10.55 -11.49
C LEU A 39 -4.00 10.67 -12.49
N HIS A 40 -5.18 10.19 -12.11
CA HIS A 40 -6.37 10.24 -12.96
C HIS A 40 -7.12 11.54 -12.69
N PHE A 41 -7.32 12.33 -13.75
CA PHE A 41 -8.01 13.61 -13.72
C PHE A 41 -9.40 13.52 -14.33
N SER A 42 -10.38 14.10 -13.65
CA SER A 42 -11.73 14.32 -14.16
C SER A 42 -12.18 15.73 -13.77
N ASP A 43 -12.55 16.54 -14.76
CA ASP A 43 -12.98 17.94 -14.58
C ASP A 43 -11.98 18.76 -13.71
N GLY A 44 -10.67 18.59 -13.96
CA GLY A 44 -9.61 19.30 -13.24
C GLY A 44 -9.37 18.85 -11.78
N LYS A 45 -10.02 17.78 -11.33
CA LYS A 45 -9.81 17.15 -10.00
C LYS A 45 -9.14 15.80 -10.15
N ILE A 46 -8.41 15.37 -9.12
CA ILE A 46 -7.82 14.04 -9.11
C ILE A 46 -8.84 13.05 -8.53
N VAL A 47 -9.20 12.04 -9.31
CA VAL A 47 -10.22 11.03 -8.99
C VAL A 47 -9.64 9.62 -8.79
N GLY A 48 -8.35 9.44 -9.07
CA GLY A 48 -7.65 8.17 -8.92
C GLY A 48 -6.14 8.38 -8.82
N VAL A 49 -5.46 7.46 -8.14
CA VAL A 49 -4.01 7.44 -7.97
C VAL A 49 -3.55 6.00 -8.06
N ASP A 50 -2.72 5.67 -9.06
CA ASP A 50 -2.11 4.36 -9.19
C ASP A 50 -0.59 4.44 -8.98
N MET A 51 -0.07 3.51 -8.18
CA MET A 51 1.36 3.32 -7.97
C MET A 51 1.98 2.40 -9.02
N PRO A 52 3.33 2.39 -9.13
CA PRO A 52 4.00 1.43 -10.00
C PRO A 52 3.61 0.00 -9.62
N LYS A 53 3.44 -0.85 -10.63
CA LYS A 53 3.14 -2.28 -10.44
C LYS A 53 4.23 -2.92 -9.57
N GLY A 54 3.82 -3.68 -8.56
CA GLY A 54 4.72 -4.44 -7.67
C GLY A 54 4.97 -3.83 -6.30
N GLN A 55 4.46 -2.63 -6.03
CA GLN A 55 4.51 -2.06 -4.68
C GLN A 55 3.41 -2.65 -3.79
N GLU A 56 3.72 -2.89 -2.51
CA GLU A 56 2.73 -3.35 -1.55
C GLU A 56 1.55 -2.39 -1.44
N TRP A 57 0.35 -2.95 -1.21
CA TRP A 57 -0.85 -2.18 -0.99
C TRP A 57 -0.79 -1.44 0.35
N VAL A 58 -0.22 -0.23 0.31
CA VAL A 58 0.13 0.62 1.46
C VAL A 58 -1.07 0.91 2.37
N ILE A 59 -2.28 0.94 1.84
CA ILE A 59 -3.54 1.13 2.60
C ILE A 59 -3.74 0.01 3.61
N GLY A 60 -3.39 -1.23 3.27
CA GLY A 60 -3.46 -2.37 4.20
C GLY A 60 -2.65 -2.11 5.47
N GLN A 61 -1.47 -1.50 5.35
CA GLN A 61 -0.61 -1.17 6.51
C GLN A 61 -1.22 -0.08 7.40
N TYR A 62 -1.88 0.95 6.83
CA TYR A 62 -2.60 1.93 7.64
C TYR A 62 -3.72 1.28 8.44
N LEU A 63 -4.49 0.39 7.79
CA LEU A 63 -5.62 -0.26 8.43
C LEU A 63 -5.18 -1.22 9.54
N THR A 64 -4.05 -1.91 9.40
CA THR A 64 -3.55 -2.82 10.43
C THR A 64 -2.82 -2.10 11.57
N GLU A 65 -1.98 -1.11 11.26
CA GLU A 65 -1.25 -0.35 12.29
C GLU A 65 -2.16 0.61 13.08
N GLY A 66 -3.23 1.10 12.45
CA GLY A 66 -4.33 1.80 13.13
C GLY A 66 -5.32 0.88 13.86
N GLU A 67 -5.04 -0.44 13.92
CA GLU A 67 -5.88 -1.46 14.56
C GLU A 67 -7.35 -1.52 14.06
N VAL A 68 -7.61 -0.95 12.87
CA VAL A 68 -8.93 -0.97 12.23
C VAL A 68 -9.28 -2.39 11.75
N ILE A 69 -8.28 -3.13 11.29
CA ILE A 69 -8.41 -4.51 10.85
C ILE A 69 -7.24 -5.33 11.38
N SER A 70 -7.48 -6.60 11.72
CA SER A 70 -6.38 -7.52 12.06
C SER A 70 -5.67 -8.03 10.80
N ASP A 71 -4.37 -8.33 10.91
CA ASP A 71 -3.57 -8.89 9.81
C ASP A 71 -4.22 -10.12 9.18
N ARG A 72 -4.80 -11.00 10.02
CA ARG A 72 -5.52 -12.21 9.55
C ARG A 72 -6.70 -11.87 8.65
N ARG A 73 -7.47 -10.84 8.99
CA ARG A 73 -8.62 -10.39 8.18
C ARG A 73 -8.17 -9.71 6.90
N LEU A 74 -7.10 -8.91 6.96
CA LEU A 74 -6.48 -8.27 5.79
C LEU A 74 -5.98 -9.33 4.79
N VAL A 75 -5.17 -10.30 5.23
CA VAL A 75 -4.67 -11.39 4.39
C VAL A 75 -5.82 -12.19 3.77
N LYS A 76 -6.87 -12.48 4.54
CA LYS A 76 -8.06 -13.17 4.02
C LYS A 76 -8.77 -12.33 2.94
N ALA A 77 -8.89 -11.02 3.13
CA ALA A 77 -9.49 -10.14 2.14
C ALA A 77 -8.66 -10.06 0.86
N LEU A 78 -7.34 -9.89 0.97
CA LEU A 78 -6.41 -9.88 -0.17
C LEU A 78 -6.46 -11.18 -0.97
N ARG A 79 -6.53 -12.34 -0.30
CA ARG A 79 -6.69 -13.65 -0.98
C ARG A 79 -8.01 -13.75 -1.75
N ILE A 80 -9.10 -13.25 -1.17
CA ILE A 80 -10.40 -13.22 -1.84
C ILE A 80 -10.36 -12.25 -3.04
N ALA A 81 -9.73 -11.09 -2.88
CA ALA A 81 -9.57 -10.09 -3.94
C ALA A 81 -8.79 -10.67 -5.13
N ALA A 82 -7.65 -11.31 -4.86
CA ALA A 82 -6.82 -11.97 -5.87
C ALA A 82 -7.57 -13.10 -6.60
N SER A 83 -8.21 -14.02 -5.86
CA SER A 83 -8.95 -15.14 -6.46
C SER A 83 -10.14 -14.71 -7.32
N LYS A 84 -10.76 -13.56 -7.00
CA LYS A 84 -11.91 -13.02 -7.73
C LYS A 84 -11.56 -11.91 -8.73
N ARG A 85 -10.28 -11.55 -8.86
CA ARG A 85 -9.80 -10.39 -9.64
C ARG A 85 -10.58 -9.10 -9.32
N GLN A 86 -10.79 -8.84 -8.03
CA GLN A 86 -11.47 -7.65 -7.51
C GLN A 86 -10.49 -6.74 -6.78
N ALA A 87 -10.85 -5.46 -6.63
CA ALA A 87 -10.12 -4.54 -5.78
C ALA A 87 -10.18 -4.98 -4.30
N PRO A 88 -9.05 -5.02 -3.57
CA PRO A 88 -9.01 -5.30 -2.14
C PRO A 88 -10.01 -4.48 -1.31
N GLU A 89 -10.14 -3.20 -1.65
CA GLU A 89 -11.04 -2.21 -1.07
C GLU A 89 -12.49 -2.69 -1.05
N ASP A 90 -12.99 -3.16 -2.20
CA ASP A 90 -14.36 -3.64 -2.34
C ASP A 90 -14.61 -4.88 -1.48
N VAL A 91 -13.60 -5.75 -1.37
CA VAL A 91 -13.70 -6.96 -0.53
C VAL A 91 -13.78 -6.59 0.93
N LEU A 92 -12.97 -5.63 1.39
CA LEU A 92 -12.96 -5.17 2.79
C LEU A 92 -14.31 -4.61 3.22
N VAL A 93 -14.89 -3.74 2.40
CA VAL A 93 -16.18 -3.12 2.68
C VAL A 93 -17.30 -4.16 2.61
N ARG A 94 -17.35 -4.97 1.56
CA ARG A 94 -18.39 -6.00 1.39
C ARG A 94 -18.35 -7.07 2.48
N LYS A 95 -17.17 -7.37 3.05
CA LYS A 95 -17.02 -8.29 4.19
C LYS A 95 -17.27 -7.63 5.54
N GLY A 96 -17.55 -6.32 5.58
CA GLY A 96 -17.77 -5.58 6.82
C GLY A 96 -16.52 -5.46 7.68
N TYR A 97 -15.32 -5.60 7.09
CA TYR A 97 -14.07 -5.46 7.84
C TYR A 97 -13.70 -3.99 8.07
N VAL A 98 -14.11 -3.11 7.17
CA VAL A 98 -13.91 -1.65 7.26
C VAL A 98 -15.18 -0.98 6.73
N SER A 99 -15.62 0.11 7.37
CA SER A 99 -16.76 0.88 6.86
C SER A 99 -16.36 1.72 5.63
N PRO A 100 -17.31 2.04 4.73
CA PRO A 100 -17.06 2.90 3.57
C PRO A 100 -16.37 4.22 3.92
N ASP A 101 -16.82 4.90 4.98
CA ASP A 101 -16.32 6.21 5.36
C ASP A 101 -14.90 6.14 5.93
N VAL A 102 -14.60 5.09 6.71
CA VAL A 102 -13.24 4.87 7.22
C VAL A 102 -12.29 4.61 6.06
N LEU A 103 -12.67 3.76 5.11
CA LEU A 103 -11.85 3.49 3.93
C LEU A 103 -11.61 4.77 3.13
N LYS A 104 -12.64 5.57 2.87
CA LYS A 104 -12.51 6.85 2.15
C LYS A 104 -11.51 7.81 2.81
N ARG A 105 -11.52 7.89 4.15
CA ARG A 105 -10.56 8.72 4.91
C ARG A 105 -9.12 8.23 4.71
N PHE A 106 -8.88 6.93 4.77
CA PHE A 106 -7.55 6.37 4.53
C PHE A 106 -7.10 6.49 3.08
N MET A 107 -8.01 6.40 2.11
CA MET A 107 -7.71 6.64 0.69
C MET A 107 -7.29 8.09 0.43
N ASP A 108 -7.99 9.06 1.03
CA ASP A 108 -7.66 10.48 0.95
C ASP A 108 -6.33 10.79 1.67
N LEU A 109 -6.08 10.18 2.84
CA LEU A 109 -4.79 10.28 3.52
C LEU A 109 -3.65 9.76 2.63
N TYR A 110 -3.83 8.57 2.06
CA TYR A 110 -2.87 7.92 1.19
C TYR A 110 -2.56 8.72 -0.07
N SER A 111 -3.58 9.26 -0.75
CA SER A 111 -3.40 10.05 -1.97
C SER A 111 -2.55 11.30 -1.70
N ARG A 112 -2.77 11.97 -0.56
CA ARG A 112 -1.96 13.11 -0.11
C ARG A 112 -0.52 12.71 0.21
N GLU A 113 -0.32 11.59 0.91
CA GLU A 113 1.02 11.11 1.28
C GLU A 113 1.87 10.73 0.07
N VAL A 114 1.23 10.30 -1.02
CA VAL A 114 1.89 9.97 -2.29
C VAL A 114 2.13 11.20 -3.17
N ILE A 115 1.14 12.09 -3.29
CA ILE A 115 1.20 13.22 -4.21
C ILE A 115 2.06 14.37 -3.67
N LEU A 116 1.91 14.74 -2.39
CA LEU A 116 2.54 15.94 -1.85
C LEU A 116 4.08 15.92 -1.87
N PRO A 117 4.78 14.78 -1.66
CA PRO A 117 6.23 14.73 -1.80
C PRO A 117 6.74 15.10 -3.20
N LEU A 118 5.93 14.93 -4.25
CA LEU A 118 6.32 15.27 -5.62
C LEU A 118 6.62 16.77 -5.79
N PHE A 119 6.02 17.65 -4.98
CA PHE A 119 6.28 19.08 -5.03
C PHE A 119 7.74 19.46 -4.73
N SER A 120 8.46 18.62 -3.99
CA SER A 120 9.86 18.86 -3.62
C SER A 120 10.84 17.96 -4.39
N LYS A 121 10.35 17.06 -5.24
CA LYS A 121 11.22 16.17 -6.04
C LYS A 121 11.77 16.90 -7.26
N VAL A 122 13.06 16.70 -7.50
CA VAL A 122 13.77 17.21 -8.68
C VAL A 122 13.80 16.12 -9.75
N GLY A 123 13.79 16.53 -11.03
CA GLY A 123 13.92 15.59 -12.15
C GLY A 123 12.65 14.79 -12.46
N LEU A 124 11.49 15.31 -12.08
CA LEU A 124 10.21 14.70 -12.46
C LEU A 124 9.97 14.85 -13.97
N VAL A 125 9.58 13.76 -14.62
CA VAL A 125 9.12 13.75 -16.01
C VAL A 125 7.63 13.54 -16.01
N CYS A 126 6.88 14.56 -16.46
CA CYS A 126 5.44 14.53 -16.48
C CYS A 126 4.92 14.43 -17.91
N SER A 127 3.96 13.54 -18.16
CA SER A 127 3.27 13.42 -19.45
C SER A 127 1.77 13.27 -19.24
N PHE A 128 0.98 14.07 -19.94
CA PHE A 128 -0.48 14.00 -19.85
C PHE A 128 -1.03 13.26 -21.06
N LEU A 129 -1.82 12.22 -20.80
CA LEU A 129 -2.51 11.42 -21.81
C LEU A 129 -4.00 11.74 -21.75
N ALA A 130 -4.62 11.99 -22.90
CA ALA A 130 -6.07 12.18 -23.02
C ALA A 130 -6.83 10.85 -23.00
N ASP A 131 -6.33 9.87 -22.25
CA ASP A 131 -6.96 8.56 -22.07
C ASP A 131 -8.08 8.66 -21.03
N PRO A 132 -9.11 7.81 -21.09
CA PRO A 132 -10.18 7.80 -20.09
C PRO A 132 -9.62 7.59 -18.67
N PRO A 133 -9.90 8.50 -17.71
CA PRO A 133 -9.45 8.33 -16.34
C PRO A 133 -10.18 7.16 -15.68
N VAL A 134 -9.50 6.47 -14.77
CA VAL A 134 -10.08 5.45 -13.92
C VAL A 134 -10.45 6.09 -12.58
N GLU A 135 -11.74 6.23 -12.32
CA GLU A 135 -12.23 6.74 -11.04
C GLU A 135 -12.12 5.68 -9.96
N ASN A 136 -11.43 6.02 -8.87
CA ASN A 136 -11.44 5.19 -7.67
C ASN A 136 -12.62 5.60 -6.80
N ARG A 137 -13.66 4.75 -6.76
CA ARG A 137 -14.89 4.99 -5.97
C ARG A 137 -14.67 5.23 -4.47
N TRP A 138 -13.52 4.78 -3.94
CA TRP A 138 -13.16 4.92 -2.53
C TRP A 138 -12.29 6.14 -2.28
N LEU A 139 -11.82 6.83 -3.32
CA LEU A 139 -11.08 8.08 -3.20
C LEU A 139 -12.04 9.27 -3.42
N PRO A 140 -12.30 10.09 -2.39
CA PRO A 140 -12.94 11.38 -2.61
C PRO A 140 -12.12 12.22 -3.60
N PRO A 141 -12.76 12.95 -4.53
CA PRO A 141 -12.04 13.80 -5.47
C PRO A 141 -11.10 14.77 -4.76
N VAL A 142 -9.82 14.70 -5.07
CA VAL A 142 -8.78 15.50 -4.42
C VAL A 142 -8.68 16.85 -5.13
N SER A 143 -8.79 17.92 -4.33
CA SER A 143 -8.68 19.29 -4.83
C SER A 143 -7.23 19.64 -5.15
N VAL A 144 -6.97 20.03 -6.40
CA VAL A 144 -5.64 20.52 -6.81
C VAL A 144 -5.28 21.81 -6.07
N ALA A 145 -6.22 22.71 -5.84
CA ALA A 145 -5.96 23.95 -5.08
C ALA A 145 -5.48 23.66 -3.65
N PHE A 146 -6.04 22.64 -3.00
CA PHE A 146 -5.58 22.18 -1.70
C PHE A 146 -4.15 21.64 -1.79
N LEU A 147 -3.87 20.76 -2.76
CA LEU A 147 -2.54 20.19 -2.96
C LEU A 147 -1.47 21.26 -3.24
N LEU A 148 -1.78 22.28 -4.02
CA LEU A 148 -0.86 23.40 -4.29
C LEU A 148 -0.51 24.16 -3.01
N LYS A 149 -1.53 24.56 -2.23
CA LYS A 149 -1.32 25.27 -0.96
C LYS A 149 -0.51 24.44 0.03
N GLU A 150 -0.85 23.17 0.15
CA GLU A 150 -0.18 22.25 1.06
C GLU A 150 1.24 21.91 0.59
N GLY A 151 1.45 21.73 -0.72
CA GLY A 151 2.76 21.53 -1.33
C GLY A 151 3.72 22.68 -1.07
N ASP A 152 3.27 23.92 -1.26
CA ASP A 152 4.06 25.12 -0.97
C ASP A 152 4.42 25.22 0.52
N ARG A 153 3.47 24.88 1.39
CA ARG A 153 3.68 24.85 2.84
C ARG A 153 4.76 23.81 3.21
N ARG A 154 4.65 22.60 2.68
CA ARG A 154 5.60 21.51 2.93
C ARG A 154 6.98 21.83 2.39
N ALA A 155 7.09 22.41 1.19
CA ALA A 155 8.38 22.78 0.62
C ALA A 155 9.17 23.75 1.52
N ARG A 156 8.48 24.65 2.22
CA ARG A 156 9.11 25.58 3.19
C ARG A 156 9.44 24.94 4.53
N GLU A 157 8.53 24.15 5.08
CA GLU A 157 8.65 23.60 6.44
C GLU A 157 9.49 22.32 6.51
N TRP A 158 9.45 21.47 5.48
CA TRP A 158 10.09 20.15 5.48
C TRP A 158 11.58 20.19 5.82
N PRO A 159 12.40 21.11 5.26
CA PRO A 159 13.82 21.19 5.60
C PRO A 159 14.10 21.52 7.07
N LEU A 160 13.20 22.23 7.76
CA LEU A 160 13.32 22.50 9.19
C LEU A 160 12.96 21.26 10.01
N LEU A 161 11.89 20.57 9.61
CA LEU A 161 11.44 19.35 10.29
C LEU A 161 12.49 18.23 10.19
N THR A 162 13.06 18.01 9.01
CA THR A 162 14.03 16.92 8.78
C THR A 162 15.39 17.17 9.45
N LYS A 163 15.74 18.42 9.79
CA LYS A 163 16.93 18.69 10.61
C LYS A 163 16.81 18.12 12.03
N ARG A 164 15.59 18.09 12.58
CA ARG A 164 15.34 17.59 13.95
C ARG A 164 14.88 16.14 13.95
N VAL A 165 14.01 15.78 13.01
CA VAL A 165 13.49 14.42 12.79
C VAL A 165 14.13 13.87 11.50
N PRO A 166 15.36 13.32 11.54
CA PRO A 166 16.13 13.03 10.34
C PRO A 166 15.56 11.92 9.46
N SER A 167 14.80 10.99 10.05
CA SER A 167 14.25 9.86 9.31
C SER A 167 12.95 9.36 9.93
N SER A 168 12.11 8.77 9.09
CA SER A 168 10.84 8.18 9.50
C SER A 168 11.04 6.87 10.27
N ALA A 169 12.26 6.33 10.24
CA ALA A 169 12.71 5.17 10.98
C ALA A 169 13.16 5.50 12.43
N VAL A 170 13.26 6.78 12.79
CA VAL A 170 13.63 7.20 14.15
C VAL A 170 12.57 6.73 15.14
N VAL A 171 13.00 6.37 16.36
CA VAL A 171 12.10 5.99 17.46
C VAL A 171 12.20 7.02 18.57
N TYR A 172 11.03 7.56 18.96
CA TYR A 172 10.88 8.48 20.07
C TYR A 172 10.26 7.77 21.28
N ALA A 173 10.68 8.16 22.49
CA ALA A 173 10.01 7.82 23.74
C ALA A 173 9.60 9.09 24.48
N LYS A 174 8.56 8.96 25.31
CA LYS A 174 8.15 10.02 26.24
C LYS A 174 9.28 10.31 27.22
N ASP A 175 9.55 11.59 27.48
CA ASP A 175 10.57 11.94 28.45
C ASP A 175 10.05 11.73 29.88
N LYS A 176 10.85 11.03 30.68
CA LYS A 176 10.53 10.71 32.08
C LYS A 176 10.61 11.96 32.96
N SER A 177 11.48 12.91 32.61
CA SER A 177 11.62 14.19 33.30
C SER A 177 10.31 14.98 33.26
N PHE A 178 9.73 15.11 32.07
CA PHE A 178 8.44 15.75 31.84
C PHE A 178 7.31 15.04 32.59
N ILE A 179 7.22 13.71 32.50
CA ILE A 179 6.20 12.95 33.24
C ILE A 179 6.35 13.14 34.75
N ALA A 180 7.58 13.11 35.28
CA ALA A 180 7.83 13.33 36.69
C ALA A 180 7.46 14.73 37.16
N GLN A 181 7.61 15.75 36.32
CA GLN A 181 7.17 17.11 36.61
C GLN A 181 5.63 17.18 36.71
N VAL A 182 4.92 16.62 35.71
CA VAL A 182 3.45 16.61 35.70
C VAL A 182 2.87 15.82 36.88
N MET A 183 3.48 14.69 37.24
CA MET A 183 3.01 13.84 38.35
C MET A 183 3.28 14.44 39.73
N LYS A 184 4.32 15.28 39.89
CA LYS A 184 4.59 16.00 41.14
C LYS A 184 3.55 17.09 41.45
N GLU A 185 2.81 17.55 40.44
CA GLU A 185 1.83 18.64 40.57
C GLU A 185 0.38 18.15 40.76
N GLY A 186 0.13 16.83 40.89
CA GLY A 186 -1.09 16.30 41.49
C GLY A 186 -1.49 14.89 41.05
N GLU A 187 -1.78 14.09 42.07
CA GLU A 187 -2.49 12.79 42.18
C GLU A 187 -2.46 11.76 41.04
N GLU A 188 -2.25 10.51 41.48
CA GLU A 188 -2.17 9.28 40.71
C GLU A 188 -3.48 9.01 39.92
N THR A 189 -3.34 8.37 38.76
CA THR A 189 -4.36 7.63 37.97
C THR A 189 -5.02 8.30 36.75
N GLY A 190 -4.49 9.42 36.23
CA GLY A 190 -4.91 9.95 34.93
C GLY A 190 -3.86 9.80 33.83
N ASN A 191 -4.24 9.34 32.63
CA ASN A 191 -3.39 9.51 31.45
C ASN A 191 -3.15 11.02 31.24
N PRO A 192 -1.90 11.53 31.29
CA PRO A 192 -1.60 12.97 31.23
C PRO A 192 -2.27 13.68 30.04
N LEU A 193 -2.54 12.91 28.97
CA LEU A 193 -3.20 13.28 27.73
C LEU A 193 -4.57 13.95 27.84
N PHE A 194 -5.33 13.63 28.88
CA PHE A 194 -6.70 14.12 29.06
C PHE A 194 -6.88 14.96 30.32
N SER A 195 -5.77 15.29 31.00
CA SER A 195 -5.82 16.33 32.01
C SER A 195 -5.87 17.69 31.31
N ASP A 196 -6.70 18.62 31.81
CA ASP A 196 -6.68 20.03 31.41
C ASP A 196 -5.30 20.71 31.66
N ARG A 197 -4.35 19.97 32.24
CA ARG A 197 -2.96 20.38 32.52
C ARG A 197 -1.99 20.15 31.38
N LEU A 198 -2.39 19.41 30.34
CA LEU A 198 -1.55 19.31 29.15
C LEU A 198 -1.54 20.67 28.47
N ASP A 199 -0.33 21.21 28.31
CA ASP A 199 -0.04 22.52 27.75
C ASP A 199 -1.15 22.98 26.79
N PRO A 200 -1.94 24.01 27.14
CA PRO A 200 -3.10 24.41 26.35
C PRO A 200 -2.71 24.82 24.92
N GLU A 201 -1.43 25.10 24.66
CA GLU A 201 -0.90 25.37 23.33
C GLU A 201 -0.67 24.10 22.49
N LEU A 202 -0.74 22.91 23.09
CA LEU A 202 -0.53 21.65 22.38
C LEU A 202 -1.75 21.33 21.50
N GLY A 203 -1.53 21.36 20.19
CA GLY A 203 -2.55 21.04 19.18
C GLY A 203 -3.01 19.58 19.24
N ALA A 204 -4.10 19.30 18.52
CA ALA A 204 -4.70 17.97 18.48
C ALA A 204 -3.73 16.90 17.93
N ASN A 205 -2.95 17.23 16.90
CA ASN A 205 -2.01 16.29 16.28
C ASN A 205 -0.86 15.93 17.24
N GLU A 206 -0.32 16.91 17.96
CA GLU A 206 0.71 16.70 18.98
C GLU A 206 0.21 15.77 20.09
N ARG A 207 -1.03 15.96 20.57
CA ARG A 207 -1.64 15.09 21.60
C ARG A 207 -1.78 13.66 21.08
N ILE A 208 -2.28 13.48 19.86
CA ILE A 208 -2.45 12.16 19.25
C ILE A 208 -1.09 11.47 19.07
N VAL A 209 -0.08 12.17 18.53
CA VAL A 209 1.26 11.61 18.34
C VAL A 209 1.91 11.25 19.67
N TYR A 210 1.76 12.10 20.69
CA TYR A 210 2.23 11.80 22.03
C TYR A 210 1.55 10.56 22.62
N TYR A 211 0.24 10.38 22.41
CA TYR A 211 -0.49 9.16 22.82
C TYR A 211 0.16 7.89 22.28
N PHE A 212 0.39 7.83 20.97
CA PHE A 212 0.92 6.66 20.29
C PHE A 212 2.44 6.46 20.43
N THR A 213 3.15 7.43 21.01
CA THR A 213 4.59 7.35 21.26
C THR A 213 4.87 6.41 22.46
N ASP A 214 5.59 5.32 22.21
CA ASP A 214 5.84 4.24 23.18
C ASP A 214 7.32 3.86 23.34
N GLY A 215 8.24 4.51 22.61
CA GLY A 215 9.67 4.17 22.64
C GLY A 215 10.04 2.94 21.81
N ARG A 216 9.11 2.39 21.03
CA ARG A 216 9.33 1.21 20.17
C ARG A 216 8.94 1.48 18.72
N LYS A 217 7.81 2.16 18.50
CA LYS A 217 7.31 2.48 17.16
C LYS A 217 8.20 3.54 16.50
N THR A 218 8.50 3.32 15.23
CA THR A 218 9.14 4.34 14.40
C THR A 218 8.17 5.50 14.14
N VAL A 219 8.68 6.67 13.77
CA VAL A 219 7.85 7.82 13.36
C VAL A 219 6.84 7.42 12.28
N LYS A 220 7.24 6.58 11.32
CA LYS A 220 6.35 6.02 10.29
C LYS A 220 5.21 5.22 10.91
N GLN A 221 5.51 4.31 11.84
CA GLN A 221 4.49 3.49 12.51
C GLN A 221 3.56 4.33 13.40
N VAL A 222 4.08 5.38 14.04
CA VAL A 222 3.26 6.33 14.81
C VAL A 222 2.30 7.10 13.89
N SER A 223 2.77 7.55 12.73
CA SER A 223 1.91 8.20 11.71
C SER A 223 0.75 7.28 11.30
N ARG A 224 1.04 6.01 11.06
CA ARG A 224 0.06 5.01 10.63
C ARG A 224 -0.97 4.71 11.74
N ALA A 225 -0.49 4.49 12.96
CA ALA A 225 -1.34 4.22 14.12
C ALA A 225 -2.22 5.42 14.50
N SER A 226 -1.71 6.64 14.33
CA SER A 226 -2.46 7.88 14.59
C SER A 226 -3.45 8.27 13.50
N GLY A 227 -3.37 7.64 12.31
CA GLY A 227 -4.15 8.05 11.15
C GLY A 227 -3.77 9.43 10.61
N LEU A 228 -2.58 9.92 10.96
CA LEU A 228 -2.03 11.18 10.47
C LEU A 228 -1.09 10.91 9.31
N ASP A 229 -0.90 11.91 8.45
CA ASP A 229 0.08 11.82 7.39
C ASP A 229 1.49 12.02 7.96
N LEU A 230 2.49 11.53 7.22
CA LEU A 230 3.88 11.58 7.69
C LEU A 230 4.34 13.01 8.00
N PHE A 231 3.90 14.01 7.23
CA PHE A 231 4.29 15.39 7.47
C PHE A 231 3.73 15.93 8.78
N SER A 232 2.43 15.74 9.02
CA SER A 232 1.80 16.16 10.27
C SER A 232 2.44 15.48 11.49
N THR A 233 2.83 14.21 11.33
CA THR A 233 3.54 13.46 12.37
C THR A 233 4.93 14.03 12.67
N TYR A 234 5.70 14.38 11.64
CA TYR A 234 6.99 15.04 11.81
C TYR A 234 6.87 16.39 12.51
N ARG A 235 5.89 17.20 12.11
CA ARG A 235 5.62 18.49 12.74
C ARG A 235 5.25 18.32 14.21
N ALA A 236 4.43 17.33 14.53
CA ALA A 236 4.07 17.03 15.91
C ALA A 236 5.30 16.62 16.74
N PHE A 237 6.16 15.72 16.23
CA PHE A 237 7.40 15.34 16.92
C PHE A 237 8.35 16.53 17.09
N TYR A 238 8.47 17.40 16.10
CA TYR A 238 9.25 18.63 16.21
C TYR A 238 8.78 19.51 17.37
N THR A 239 7.47 19.75 17.48
CA THR A 239 6.88 20.52 18.59
C THR A 239 7.11 19.82 19.94
N LEU A 240 6.82 18.52 20.03
CA LEU A 240 6.97 17.74 21.26
C LEU A 240 8.42 17.68 21.75
N GLU A 241 9.38 17.54 20.83
CA GLU A 241 10.81 17.51 21.16
C GLU A 241 11.30 18.87 21.65
N ASN A 242 10.84 19.98 21.02
CA ASN A 242 11.16 21.33 21.48
C ASN A 242 10.57 21.66 22.86
N LYS A 243 9.44 21.04 23.23
CA LYS A 243 8.85 21.14 24.57
C LYS A 243 9.41 20.09 25.56
N PHE A 244 10.46 19.36 25.18
CA PHE A 244 11.09 18.31 25.99
C PHE A 244 10.13 17.20 26.47
N MET A 245 9.02 16.98 25.75
CA MET A 245 8.03 15.95 26.08
C MET A 245 8.43 14.58 25.55
N VAL A 246 9.25 14.54 24.50
CA VAL A 246 9.75 13.32 23.88
C VAL A 246 11.25 13.43 23.62
N LYS A 247 11.92 12.27 23.55
CA LYS A 247 13.34 12.16 23.22
C LYS A 247 13.59 11.01 22.26
N VAL A 248 14.63 11.16 21.45
CA VAL A 248 15.10 10.11 20.55
C VAL A 248 15.72 8.97 21.36
N VAL A 249 15.30 7.73 21.09
CA VAL A 249 15.83 6.51 21.73
C VAL A 249 16.76 5.75 20.79
N SER A 250 16.43 5.70 19.50
CA SER A 250 17.29 5.10 18.48
C SER A 250 17.17 5.89 17.17
N SER A 251 18.32 6.16 16.55
CA SER A 251 18.43 6.68 15.18
C SER A 251 18.53 5.57 14.12
N GLN A 252 18.79 4.32 14.54
CA GLN A 252 18.71 3.15 13.68
C GLN A 252 17.38 2.46 13.95
N GLY A 253 16.42 2.63 13.04
CA GLY A 253 15.13 2.00 13.15
C GLY A 253 15.29 0.50 13.19
N ALA A 254 15.13 -0.10 14.37
CA ALA A 254 14.87 -1.51 14.46
C ALA A 254 13.48 -1.69 13.84
N GLU A 255 13.43 -2.10 12.58
CA GLU A 255 12.24 -2.69 12.00
C GLU A 255 11.94 -3.90 12.88
N ALA A 256 11.01 -3.73 13.83
CA ALA A 256 10.63 -4.81 14.73
C ALA A 256 10.22 -5.99 13.84
N PRO A 257 10.86 -7.17 13.96
CA PRO A 257 10.48 -8.32 13.16
C PRO A 257 9.01 -8.61 13.43
N ARG A 258 8.16 -8.45 12.42
CA ARG A 258 6.78 -8.95 12.43
C ARG A 258 6.82 -10.48 12.29
N ASP A 259 7.36 -11.15 13.30
CA ASP A 259 7.36 -12.61 13.36
C ASP A 259 7.28 -13.13 14.80
N SER A 260 6.37 -12.56 15.58
CA SER A 260 6.00 -13.12 16.89
C SER A 260 5.18 -14.41 16.78
N GLY A 261 4.78 -14.82 15.58
CA GLY A 261 4.04 -16.07 15.33
C GLY A 261 4.93 -17.31 15.23
N LEU A 262 6.03 -17.24 14.48
CA LEU A 262 6.90 -18.39 14.23
C LEU A 262 7.73 -18.78 15.45
N LEU A 263 8.27 -17.80 16.19
CA LEU A 263 9.03 -18.09 17.40
C LEU A 263 8.13 -18.68 18.50
N GLN A 264 6.91 -18.15 18.67
CA GLN A 264 5.94 -18.73 19.61
C GLN A 264 5.46 -20.12 19.17
N ALA A 265 5.32 -20.37 17.87
CA ALA A 265 4.99 -21.70 17.36
C ALA A 265 6.14 -22.69 17.59
N ALA A 266 7.39 -22.29 17.33
CA ALA A 266 8.57 -23.12 17.56
C ALA A 266 8.77 -23.42 19.06
N VAL A 267 8.59 -22.43 19.93
CA VAL A 267 8.65 -22.61 21.39
C VAL A 267 7.53 -23.54 21.87
N ARG A 268 6.31 -23.43 21.32
CA ARG A 268 5.22 -24.37 21.65
C ARG A 268 5.51 -25.78 21.15
N VAL A 269 6.00 -25.94 19.92
CA VAL A 269 6.38 -27.26 19.37
C VAL A 269 7.49 -27.89 20.21
N ALA A 270 8.50 -27.13 20.60
CA ALA A 270 9.57 -27.59 21.49
C ALA A 270 9.04 -27.96 22.88
N PHE A 271 8.13 -27.16 23.45
CA PHE A 271 7.52 -27.40 24.75
C PHE A 271 6.64 -28.66 24.74
N TYR A 272 5.78 -28.83 23.74
CA TYR A 272 4.97 -30.04 23.58
C TYR A 272 5.82 -31.27 23.23
N GLY A 273 6.91 -31.09 22.46
CA GLY A 273 7.88 -32.15 22.17
C GLY A 273 8.62 -32.62 23.43
N LEU A 274 9.03 -31.70 24.30
CA LEU A 274 9.66 -32.02 25.59
C LEU A 274 8.68 -32.67 26.56
N ILE A 275 7.42 -32.21 26.62
CA ILE A 275 6.37 -32.88 27.40
C ILE A 275 6.11 -34.29 26.88
N PHE A 276 6.07 -34.49 25.57
CA PHE A 276 5.88 -35.81 24.96
C PHE A 276 7.05 -36.75 25.27
N LEU A 277 8.30 -36.27 25.19
CA LEU A 277 9.48 -37.04 25.59
C LEU A 277 9.50 -37.34 27.09
N ALA A 278 9.08 -36.39 27.94
CA ALA A 278 8.95 -36.60 29.38
C ALA A 278 7.87 -37.65 29.70
N LEU A 279 6.73 -37.63 29.01
CA LEU A 279 5.65 -38.63 29.18
C LEU A 279 6.06 -40.02 28.67
N LEU A 280 6.93 -40.10 27.65
CA LEU A 280 7.57 -41.34 27.22
C LEU A 280 8.57 -41.85 28.27
N TRP A 281 9.37 -40.95 28.86
CA TRP A 281 10.38 -41.30 29.86
C TRP A 281 9.77 -41.71 31.21
N LEU A 282 8.64 -41.10 31.61
CA LEU A 282 7.85 -41.46 32.79
C LEU A 282 6.97 -42.72 32.60
N GLY A 283 7.05 -43.40 31.46
CA GLY A 283 6.34 -44.66 31.22
C GLY A 283 4.80 -44.53 31.11
N ALA A 284 4.27 -43.31 31.01
CA ALA A 284 2.84 -43.04 30.89
C ALA A 284 2.29 -43.38 29.50
N VAL A 285 3.15 -43.45 28.48
CA VAL A 285 2.78 -43.90 27.13
C VAL A 285 3.32 -45.31 26.91
N ARG A 286 2.48 -46.33 27.16
CA ARG A 286 2.81 -47.71 26.79
C ARG A 286 3.02 -47.77 25.27
N PRO A 287 4.14 -48.34 24.77
CA PRO A 287 4.47 -48.41 23.33
C PRO A 287 3.55 -49.33 22.50
N GLY A 288 2.37 -49.69 23.00
CA GLY A 288 1.37 -50.52 22.32
C GLY A 288 0.13 -49.76 21.81
N ALA A 289 -0.05 -48.47 22.14
CA ALA A 289 -1.26 -47.73 21.75
C ALA A 289 -1.21 -47.10 20.35
N LEU A 290 -0.07 -47.17 19.64
CA LEU A 290 0.11 -46.63 18.28
C LEU A 290 0.09 -47.74 17.21
N LYS A 291 -0.81 -48.72 17.35
CA LYS A 291 -1.08 -49.76 16.32
C LYS A 291 -2.50 -49.73 15.75
N LEU A 292 -3.33 -48.74 16.11
CA LEU A 292 -4.73 -48.65 15.67
C LEU A 292 -5.03 -47.52 14.67
N LEU A 293 -4.03 -46.76 14.20
CA LEU A 293 -4.24 -45.67 13.22
C LEU A 293 -3.36 -45.75 11.96
N THR A 294 -2.63 -46.84 11.76
CA THR A 294 -1.88 -47.07 10.52
C THR A 294 -2.22 -48.45 9.98
N GLY A 295 -3.38 -48.52 9.31
CA GLY A 295 -3.65 -49.57 8.35
C GLY A 295 -2.60 -49.51 7.25
N GLU A 296 -1.82 -50.57 7.15
CA GLU A 296 -0.75 -50.75 6.19
C GLU A 296 -1.29 -50.66 4.75
N ARG A 297 -0.69 -49.79 3.92
CA ARG A 297 -0.42 -50.14 2.53
C ARG A 297 1.06 -49.89 2.25
N LYS A 298 1.71 -50.98 1.84
CA LYS A 298 3.12 -51.10 1.49
C LYS A 298 3.57 -49.98 0.56
N MET A 299 4.63 -49.30 0.96
CA MET A 299 5.50 -48.51 0.10
C MET A 299 6.66 -49.43 -0.29
N GLU A 300 6.80 -49.70 -1.59
CA GLU A 300 8.02 -50.26 -2.16
C GLU A 300 8.96 -49.09 -2.43
N VAL A 301 10.08 -49.05 -1.70
CA VAL A 301 11.09 -47.99 -1.74
C VAL A 301 12.27 -48.49 -2.56
N SER A 302 12.53 -47.84 -3.68
CA SER A 302 13.84 -47.91 -4.34
C SER A 302 14.43 -46.51 -4.43
N GLY A 303 15.69 -46.36 -4.01
CA GLY A 303 16.55 -45.26 -4.44
C GLY A 303 16.72 -44.13 -3.43
N VAL A 304 17.34 -44.43 -2.28
CA VAL A 304 18.07 -43.43 -1.51
C VAL A 304 19.42 -43.20 -2.20
N ARG A 305 19.80 -41.92 -2.29
CA ARG A 305 21.15 -41.42 -2.62
C ARG A 305 21.44 -41.34 -4.12
N ASP A 306 21.05 -40.21 -4.71
CA ASP A 306 21.94 -39.45 -5.59
C ASP A 306 21.36 -38.08 -5.93
N SER A 307 22.27 -37.10 -6.08
CA SER A 307 22.06 -35.77 -6.67
C SER A 307 21.71 -34.62 -5.72
N PHE A 308 22.58 -34.42 -4.73
CA PHE A 308 22.90 -33.11 -4.12
C PHE A 308 23.60 -32.15 -5.13
N HIS A 309 23.40 -32.33 -6.44
CA HIS A 309 24.01 -31.55 -7.53
C HIS A 309 23.00 -31.05 -8.60
N ARG A 310 21.70 -31.01 -8.28
CA ARG A 310 20.67 -30.45 -9.18
C ARG A 310 20.25 -29.01 -8.90
N ALA A 311 20.92 -28.33 -7.97
CA ALA A 311 20.59 -26.96 -7.56
C ALA A 311 21.37 -25.84 -8.28
N GLU A 312 22.18 -26.14 -9.31
CA GLU A 312 23.07 -25.11 -9.87
C GLU A 312 23.13 -24.95 -11.39
N ARG A 313 22.40 -25.73 -12.20
CA ARG A 313 22.37 -25.54 -13.68
C ARG A 313 21.05 -25.92 -14.33
N SER A 314 20.04 -25.05 -14.22
CA SER A 314 19.01 -24.88 -15.25
C SER A 314 18.26 -23.58 -15.00
N MET A 315 18.10 -22.78 -16.07
CA MET A 315 17.22 -21.61 -16.16
C MET A 315 17.78 -20.28 -15.62
N ALA A 316 18.96 -19.91 -16.14
CA ALA A 316 19.04 -18.58 -16.73
C ALA A 316 18.45 -18.66 -18.15
N ARG A 317 17.62 -17.67 -18.51
CA ARG A 317 17.32 -17.19 -19.87
C ARG A 317 16.02 -17.57 -20.63
N SER A 318 14.99 -18.18 -20.04
CA SER A 318 13.70 -18.38 -20.77
C SER A 318 12.45 -17.71 -20.21
N ASP A 319 12.48 -17.18 -18.97
CA ASP A 319 11.23 -16.73 -18.34
C ASP A 319 11.07 -15.19 -18.35
N LEU A 320 12.02 -14.46 -18.94
CA LEU A 320 11.95 -13.00 -19.10
C LEU A 320 11.21 -12.56 -20.38
N GLU A 321 10.95 -13.47 -21.32
CA GLU A 321 10.23 -13.16 -22.57
C GLU A 321 8.73 -13.47 -22.51
N ALA A 322 8.28 -14.28 -21.55
CA ALA A 322 6.86 -14.61 -21.38
C ALA A 322 6.05 -13.52 -20.64
N ALA A 323 6.71 -12.55 -20.00
CA ALA A 323 6.04 -11.44 -19.30
C ALA A 323 5.82 -10.18 -20.16
N THR A 324 6.36 -10.15 -21.38
CA THR A 324 6.40 -8.93 -22.23
C THR A 324 5.38 -8.95 -23.39
N LEU A 325 4.65 -10.05 -23.60
CA LEU A 325 3.70 -10.19 -24.73
C LEU A 325 2.27 -10.58 -24.29
N GLN A 326 1.78 -9.97 -23.21
CA GLN A 326 0.37 -10.08 -22.83
C GLN A 326 -0.30 -8.73 -22.49
N TYR A 327 0.20 -7.66 -23.12
CA TYR A 327 -0.46 -6.37 -23.24
C TYR A 327 -0.47 -5.97 -24.72
N LEU A 328 -1.37 -6.54 -25.50
CA LEU A 328 -1.86 -6.00 -26.78
C LEU A 328 -3.03 -6.90 -27.23
N ALA A 329 -4.25 -6.47 -26.92
CA ALA A 329 -5.53 -6.75 -27.60
C ALA A 329 -6.70 -6.79 -26.59
N CYS A 330 -7.47 -5.72 -26.52
CA CYS A 330 -8.93 -5.83 -26.41
C CYS A 330 -9.50 -5.85 -27.83
N PRO A 331 -10.62 -6.55 -28.08
CA PRO A 331 -11.78 -5.75 -28.48
C PRO A 331 -13.18 -6.29 -28.07
N GLY A 332 -14.09 -5.33 -27.83
CA GLY A 332 -15.49 -5.34 -28.28
C GLY A 332 -16.54 -5.05 -27.19
N ASP A 333 -17.57 -4.20 -27.34
CA ASP A 333 -17.91 -3.09 -28.26
C ASP A 333 -19.21 -2.37 -27.73
N GLN A 334 -19.60 -1.26 -28.36
CA GLN A 334 -20.76 -0.34 -28.24
C GLN A 334 -20.40 1.01 -27.60
N GLY A 335 -20.50 2.19 -28.22
CA GLY A 335 -20.94 2.66 -29.55
C GLY A 335 -21.32 4.14 -29.43
N GLY A 336 -20.85 5.03 -30.32
CA GLY A 336 -21.25 6.45 -30.36
C GLY A 336 -20.32 7.39 -31.16
N ASP A 337 -20.63 7.52 -32.46
CA ASP A 337 -20.36 8.60 -33.44
C ASP A 337 -18.92 9.05 -33.75
N LEU A 338 -18.41 8.49 -34.86
CA LEU A 338 -17.31 9.02 -35.67
C LEU A 338 -17.83 9.34 -37.08
N TYR A 339 -17.76 10.61 -37.48
CA TYR A 339 -17.92 11.02 -38.88
C TYR A 339 -16.86 10.31 -39.74
N LYS A 340 -17.28 9.58 -40.76
CA LYS A 340 -16.39 8.97 -41.76
C LYS A 340 -16.74 9.48 -43.16
N MET A 341 -15.73 10.05 -43.80
CA MET A 341 -15.75 10.47 -45.19
C MET A 341 -15.67 9.22 -46.10
N GLN A 342 -16.48 9.23 -47.15
CA GLN A 342 -16.70 8.22 -48.19
C GLN A 342 -15.41 7.77 -48.90
N VAL A 343 -15.27 6.46 -49.14
CA VAL A 343 -14.76 5.90 -50.42
C VAL A 343 -15.53 4.61 -50.71
N ASP A 344 -15.86 4.44 -51.98
CA ASP A 344 -16.91 3.61 -52.56
C ASP A 344 -16.76 2.08 -52.45
N GLY A 345 -17.93 1.44 -52.43
CA GLY A 345 -18.18 0.19 -53.16
C GLY A 345 -18.00 -1.11 -52.38
N PHE A 346 -19.01 -1.53 -51.62
CA PHE A 346 -19.66 -2.85 -51.75
C PHE A 346 -20.81 -2.96 -50.74
N GLU A 347 -21.98 -3.37 -51.21
CA GLU A 347 -23.22 -3.58 -50.45
C GLU A 347 -23.44 -5.11 -50.23
N PRO A 348 -24.44 -5.57 -49.46
CA PRO A 348 -24.23 -6.26 -48.19
C PRO A 348 -24.80 -7.70 -48.20
N GLU A 349 -24.94 -8.26 -46.99
CA GLU A 349 -25.87 -9.34 -46.61
C GLU A 349 -25.35 -10.78 -46.47
N LYS A 350 -25.86 -11.38 -45.39
CA LYS A 350 -25.99 -12.81 -45.07
C LYS A 350 -24.70 -13.52 -44.65
N LEU A 351 -24.56 -13.73 -43.34
CA LEU A 351 -24.78 -15.07 -42.74
C LEU A 351 -24.61 -15.03 -41.20
N GLN A 352 -25.52 -15.76 -40.55
CA GLN A 352 -25.69 -15.85 -39.10
C GLN A 352 -24.65 -16.77 -38.43
N PHE A 353 -24.25 -16.43 -37.20
CA PHE A 353 -23.45 -17.28 -36.34
C PHE A 353 -24.35 -18.11 -35.42
N THR A 354 -24.30 -19.44 -35.53
CA THR A 354 -24.80 -20.35 -34.49
C THR A 354 -23.64 -20.87 -33.66
N CYS A 355 -23.64 -20.54 -32.37
CA CYS A 355 -22.63 -20.97 -31.40
C CYS A 355 -23.03 -22.31 -30.77
N THR A 356 -22.16 -23.32 -30.82
CA THR A 356 -22.30 -24.56 -30.03
C THR A 356 -21.07 -24.87 -29.18
N LYS A 357 -21.34 -25.39 -27.98
CA LYS A 357 -20.52 -25.45 -26.74
C LYS A 357 -19.20 -26.25 -26.75
N LYS A 358 -18.63 -26.63 -27.89
CA LYS A 358 -17.32 -27.30 -27.91
C LYS A 358 -16.46 -26.72 -29.04
N GLY A 359 -15.48 -25.91 -28.64
CA GLY A 359 -14.61 -25.13 -29.52
C GLY A 359 -13.73 -25.98 -30.43
N ALA A 360 -14.23 -26.29 -31.62
CA ALA A 360 -13.41 -26.67 -32.76
C ALA A 360 -14.07 -26.12 -34.02
N VAL A 361 -13.48 -25.08 -34.63
CA VAL A 361 -13.82 -24.64 -35.98
C VAL A 361 -12.80 -25.28 -36.93
N ARG A 362 -13.26 -26.21 -37.77
CA ARG A 362 -12.50 -26.68 -38.93
C ARG A 362 -12.90 -25.84 -40.14
N PHE A 363 -11.90 -25.31 -40.84
CA PHE A 363 -12.07 -24.76 -42.18
C PHE A 363 -11.72 -25.85 -43.20
N GLY A 364 -12.67 -26.14 -44.08
CA GLY A 364 -12.48 -26.94 -45.29
C GLY A 364 -13.51 -26.46 -46.32
N PRO A 365 -13.21 -26.54 -47.62
CA PRO A 365 -14.10 -26.02 -48.64
C PRO A 365 -15.34 -26.92 -48.78
N ARG A 366 -16.50 -26.32 -49.06
CA ARG A 366 -17.65 -27.00 -49.67
C ARG A 366 -17.93 -26.24 -50.97
N LEU A 367 -17.67 -26.81 -52.13
CA LEU A 367 -18.49 -27.80 -52.84
C LEU A 367 -19.98 -27.45 -52.77
N GLU A 368 -20.38 -26.85 -53.90
CA GLU A 368 -21.71 -26.48 -54.44
C GLU A 368 -22.55 -25.48 -53.65
#